data_AF-U2KCH6-F1
#
_entry.id   AF-U2KCH6-F1
#
_cell.length_a   1.000
_cell.length_b   1.000
_cell.length_c   1.000
_cell.angle_alpha   90.00
_cell.angle_beta   90.00
_cell.angle_gamma   90.00
#
_symmetry.space_group_name_H-M   'P 1'
#
loop_
_entity.id
_entity.type
_entity.pdbx_description
1 polymer ?
#
loop_
_entity_poly.entity_id
_entity_poly.type
_entity_poly.pdbx_seq_one_letter_code
_entity_poly.pdbx_strand_id
1 'polypeptide(L)'
;TTEAPTETTTAVPVMTTEAPAETTTAAPATTVTTAATKATTKATTTKKTSEVPSSTVLYGDTNLDGRVDITDAVLLNKAVANAVTLSSAARQNSDCRQDGELTSDDAVVLMQFLVHIVTNLPQ
;
A
#
# COMPACT_ATOMS: atom_id res chain seq x y z
N THR A 1 -33.32 -46.81 30.82
CA THR A 1 -32.66 -45.91 31.79
C THR A 1 -32.21 -44.70 31.00
N THR A 2 -33.01 -43.63 30.89
CA THR A 2 -33.39 -42.67 31.96
C THR A 2 -32.11 -42.00 32.46
N GLU A 3 -31.82 -40.73 32.17
CA GLU A 3 -32.50 -39.54 32.70
C GLU A 3 -32.53 -38.34 31.72
N ALA A 4 -33.71 -37.73 31.61
CA ALA A 4 -33.90 -36.29 31.81
C ALA A 4 -34.20 -36.09 33.33
N PRO A 5 -34.18 -34.89 33.97
CA PRO A 5 -34.50 -33.54 33.44
C PRO A 5 -33.52 -32.46 33.98
N THR A 6 -33.69 -31.15 33.75
CA THR A 6 -34.47 -30.27 34.65
C THR A 6 -34.64 -28.90 33.98
N GLU A 7 -35.86 -28.42 34.06
CA GLU A 7 -36.35 -27.12 33.61
C GLU A 7 -35.75 -25.97 34.43
N THR A 8 -35.59 -24.80 33.81
CA THR A 8 -35.77 -23.53 34.52
C THR A 8 -36.44 -22.55 33.59
N THR A 9 -37.76 -22.45 33.81
CA THR A 9 -38.60 -21.31 33.43
C THR A 9 -38.21 -20.12 34.32
N THR A 10 -38.23 -18.89 33.81
CA THR A 10 -38.80 -17.70 34.49
C THR A 10 -38.55 -16.40 33.72
N ALA A 11 -39.69 -15.78 33.36
CA ALA A 11 -40.02 -14.36 33.18
C ALA A 11 -39.38 -13.52 32.07
N VAL A 12 -40.24 -13.25 31.09
CA VAL A 12 -40.21 -12.09 30.17
C VAL A 12 -40.40 -10.77 30.91
N PRO A 13 -39.77 -9.68 30.42
CA PRO A 13 -40.45 -8.40 30.34
C PRO A 13 -40.67 -7.99 28.87
N VAL A 14 -41.94 -7.70 28.56
CA VAL A 14 -42.38 -6.99 27.35
C VAL A 14 -41.87 -5.55 27.44
N MET A 15 -41.12 -5.11 26.43
CA MET A 15 -40.95 -3.69 26.13
C MET A 15 -41.55 -3.41 24.75
N THR A 16 -42.62 -2.62 24.79
CA THR A 16 -43.34 -2.04 23.67
C THR A 16 -42.62 -0.78 23.18
N THR A 17 -42.80 -0.48 21.89
CA THR A 17 -42.79 0.88 21.30
C THR A 17 -41.46 1.63 21.30
N GLU A 18 -40.91 1.90 20.11
CA GLU A 18 -41.14 3.16 19.39
C GLU A 18 -40.29 3.16 18.12
N ALA A 19 -40.91 3.40 16.97
CA ALA A 19 -40.22 3.77 15.76
C ALA A 19 -40.29 5.30 15.63
N PRO A 20 -39.15 6.00 15.57
CA PRO A 20 -39.07 7.27 14.88
C PRO A 20 -38.36 7.06 13.55
N ALA A 21 -39.08 7.39 12.48
CA ALA A 21 -38.49 7.78 11.21
C ALA A 21 -37.67 9.06 11.42
N GLU A 22 -36.49 9.17 10.79
CA GLU A 22 -35.72 10.39 10.46
C GLU A 22 -34.25 10.00 10.19
N THR A 23 -33.46 10.56 9.28
CA THR A 23 -33.62 11.61 8.27
C THR A 23 -32.47 11.42 7.29
N THR A 24 -32.71 11.67 6.00
CA THR A 24 -31.68 11.88 4.99
C THR A 24 -30.74 13.01 5.42
N THR A 25 -29.44 12.72 5.56
CA THR A 25 -28.40 13.76 5.57
C THR A 25 -27.51 13.54 4.36
N ALA A 26 -27.67 14.39 3.36
CA ALA A 26 -26.80 14.47 2.20
C ALA A 26 -25.40 14.93 2.66
N ALA A 27 -24.38 14.13 2.36
CA ALA A 27 -22.99 14.53 2.54
C ALA A 27 -22.65 15.71 1.60
N PRO A 28 -21.84 16.68 2.03
CA PRO A 28 -21.39 17.75 1.14
C PRO A 28 -20.45 17.17 0.08
N ALA A 29 -20.90 17.14 -1.17
CA ALA A 29 -20.04 16.92 -2.32
C ALA A 29 -19.07 18.10 -2.43
N THR A 30 -17.84 17.87 -1.99
CA THR A 30 -16.75 18.85 -2.11
C THR A 30 -16.31 18.90 -3.57
N THR A 31 -16.40 20.09 -4.14
CA THR A 31 -15.85 20.47 -5.44
C THR A 31 -14.32 20.44 -5.40
N VAL A 32 -13.71 19.62 -6.26
CA VAL A 32 -12.29 19.78 -6.61
C VAL A 32 -12.19 20.17 -8.07
N THR A 33 -12.09 21.48 -8.29
CA THR A 33 -11.66 22.09 -9.54
C THR A 33 -10.21 21.71 -9.78
N THR A 34 -9.94 20.86 -10.78
CA THR A 34 -8.57 20.63 -11.26
C THR A 34 -8.42 21.29 -12.61
N ALA A 35 -7.65 22.37 -12.64
CA ALA A 35 -7.32 23.12 -13.83
C ALA A 35 -6.58 22.22 -14.84
N ALA A 36 -7.12 22.13 -16.05
CA ALA A 36 -6.48 21.46 -17.18
C ALA A 36 -5.21 22.23 -17.59
N THR A 37 -4.05 21.76 -17.11
CA THR A 37 -2.75 22.21 -17.60
C THR A 37 -2.42 21.41 -18.85
N LYS A 38 -2.47 22.09 -19.99
CA LYS A 38 -2.01 21.60 -21.29
C LYS A 38 -0.49 21.41 -21.25
N ALA A 39 -0.03 20.20 -20.97
CA ALA A 39 1.37 19.81 -21.05
C ALA A 39 1.70 19.29 -22.45
N THR A 40 2.61 19.99 -23.12
CA THR A 40 3.20 19.66 -24.41
C THR A 40 3.99 18.35 -24.32
N THR A 41 3.58 17.33 -25.09
CA THR A 41 4.24 16.03 -25.16
C THR A 41 5.50 16.08 -26.03
N LYS A 42 6.67 16.09 -25.40
CA LYS A 42 7.93 15.70 -26.04
C LYS A 42 8.07 14.19 -25.90
N ALA A 43 7.87 13.46 -27.00
CA ALA A 43 8.02 12.01 -27.05
C ALA A 43 9.44 11.60 -26.59
N THR A 44 9.50 10.98 -25.42
CA THR A 44 10.70 10.30 -24.91
C THR A 44 10.28 8.86 -24.64
N THR A 45 10.98 7.92 -25.26
CA THR A 45 10.71 6.48 -25.21
C THR A 45 10.91 5.95 -23.79
N THR A 46 9.85 5.92 -22.98
CA THR A 46 9.82 5.23 -21.69
C THR A 46 9.31 3.80 -21.87
N LYS A 47 10.16 2.86 -21.47
CA LYS A 47 9.86 1.43 -21.33
C LYS A 47 8.60 1.27 -20.47
N LYS A 48 7.58 0.62 -21.04
CA LYS A 48 6.33 0.24 -20.38
C LYS A 48 6.64 -0.67 -19.17
N THR A 49 6.48 -0.14 -17.97
CA THR A 49 6.30 -0.96 -16.77
C THR A 49 4.81 -0.96 -16.47
N SER A 50 4.25 -2.16 -16.39
CA SER A 50 2.83 -2.42 -16.16
C SER A 50 2.34 -1.76 -14.88
N GLU A 51 1.21 -1.09 -15.00
CA GLU A 51 0.42 -0.56 -13.90
C GLU A 51 -0.30 -1.73 -13.22
N VAL A 52 0.09 -2.07 -11.99
CA VAL A 52 -0.68 -2.94 -11.10
C VAL A 52 -0.90 -2.17 -9.79
N PRO A 53 -2.16 -1.95 -9.38
CA PRO A 53 -2.44 -1.24 -8.14
C PRO A 53 -2.27 -2.21 -6.97
N SER A 54 -1.10 -2.18 -6.33
CA SER A 54 -0.96 -2.67 -4.95
C SER A 54 -0.65 -1.45 -4.09
N SER A 55 -1.69 -0.93 -3.45
CA SER A 55 -1.64 0.21 -2.52
C SER A 55 -0.96 -0.13 -1.18
N THR A 56 0.03 -1.04 -1.21
CA THR A 56 0.86 -1.41 -0.07
C THR A 56 2.30 -1.14 -0.46
N VAL A 57 2.93 -0.16 0.19
CA VAL A 57 4.36 0.15 0.00
C VAL A 57 5.15 -1.11 0.34
N LEU A 58 5.79 -1.70 -0.67
CA LEU A 58 6.64 -2.88 -0.52
C LEU A 58 8.09 -2.41 -0.62
N TYR A 59 8.71 -2.20 0.54
CA TYR A 59 10.11 -1.80 0.60
C TYR A 59 10.99 -2.86 -0.07
N GLY A 60 11.84 -2.42 -0.98
CA GLY A 60 12.66 -3.24 -1.86
C GLY A 60 12.08 -3.47 -3.25
N ASP A 61 10.79 -3.21 -3.51
CA ASP A 61 10.16 -3.39 -4.82
C ASP A 61 10.29 -2.11 -5.67
N THR A 62 11.44 -1.96 -6.30
CA THR A 62 11.77 -0.79 -7.12
C THR A 62 11.10 -0.81 -8.48
N ASN A 63 10.69 -1.98 -8.97
CA ASN A 63 10.10 -2.16 -10.29
C ASN A 63 8.55 -2.19 -10.26
N LEU A 64 7.95 -2.19 -9.06
CA LEU A 64 6.51 -2.24 -8.78
C LEU A 64 5.81 -3.52 -9.27
N ASP A 65 6.51 -4.66 -9.25
CA ASP A 65 5.96 -5.95 -9.69
C ASP A 65 5.34 -6.79 -8.56
N GLY A 66 5.40 -6.29 -7.32
CA GLY A 66 4.86 -6.94 -6.12
C GLY A 66 5.76 -8.04 -5.55
N ARG A 67 7.01 -8.14 -6.03
CA ARG A 67 8.05 -9.02 -5.50
C ARG A 67 9.27 -8.18 -5.15
N VAL A 68 10.13 -8.75 -4.32
CA VAL A 68 11.42 -8.15 -3.96
C VAL A 68 12.47 -9.17 -4.35
N ASP A 69 13.19 -8.90 -5.44
CA ASP A 69 14.22 -9.79 -5.95
C ASP A 69 15.52 -9.07 -6.36
N ILE A 70 16.47 -9.80 -6.95
CA ILE A 70 17.75 -9.23 -7.38
C ILE A 70 17.58 -8.22 -8.53
N THR A 71 16.49 -8.29 -9.29
CA THR A 71 16.21 -7.34 -10.37
C THR A 71 15.96 -5.96 -9.79
N ASP A 72 15.35 -5.88 -8.61
CA ASP A 72 15.18 -4.63 -7.88
C ASP A 72 16.51 -4.06 -7.41
N ALA A 73 17.38 -4.88 -6.84
CA ALA A 73 18.71 -4.43 -6.44
C ALA A 73 19.53 -3.90 -7.62
N VAL A 74 19.39 -4.51 -8.81
CA VAL A 74 20.03 -4.02 -10.03
C VAL A 74 19.39 -2.72 -10.51
N LEU A 75 18.06 -2.60 -10.46
CA LEU A 75 17.36 -1.38 -10.85
C LEU A 75 17.68 -0.22 -9.91
N LEU A 76 17.73 -0.48 -8.61
CA LEU A 76 18.16 0.43 -7.55
C LEU A 76 19.59 0.92 -7.80
N ASN A 77 20.55 0.02 -8.03
CA ASN A 77 21.93 0.41 -8.35
C ASN A 77 22.02 1.27 -9.61
N LYS A 78 21.17 1.02 -10.61
CA LYS A 78 21.09 1.88 -11.81
C LYS A 78 20.49 3.24 -11.49
N ALA A 79 19.52 3.32 -10.59
CA ALA A 79 18.93 4.58 -10.15
C ALA A 79 19.92 5.43 -9.33
N VAL A 80 20.64 4.81 -8.39
CA VAL A 80 21.71 5.44 -7.60
C VAL A 80 22.84 5.94 -8.50
N ALA A 81 23.18 5.20 -9.56
CA ALA A 81 24.13 5.64 -10.58
C ALA A 81 23.59 6.75 -11.51
N ASN A 82 22.39 7.28 -11.27
CA ASN A 82 21.68 8.24 -12.11
C ASN A 82 21.46 7.76 -13.56
N ALA A 83 21.53 6.45 -13.81
CA ALA A 83 21.33 5.87 -15.13
C ALA A 83 19.84 5.67 -15.46
N VAL A 84 18.99 5.55 -14.44
CA VAL A 84 17.55 5.39 -14.57
C VAL A 84 16.85 6.31 -13.58
N THR A 85 15.82 7.03 -14.03
CA THR A 85 14.96 7.81 -13.13
C THR A 85 13.74 6.97 -12.75
N LEU A 86 13.52 6.81 -11.45
CA LEU A 86 12.38 6.08 -10.90
C LEU A 86 11.16 7.02 -10.73
N SER A 87 9.96 6.43 -10.75
CA SER A 87 8.73 7.14 -10.37
C SER A 87 8.72 7.42 -8.85
N SER A 88 7.83 8.29 -8.38
CA SER A 88 7.70 8.59 -6.95
C SER A 88 7.43 7.34 -6.10
N ALA A 89 6.52 6.47 -6.56
CA ALA A 89 6.19 5.22 -5.88
C ALA A 89 7.39 4.25 -5.85
N ALA A 90 8.05 4.06 -7.00
CA ALA A 90 9.25 3.24 -7.08
C ALA A 90 10.36 3.78 -6.17
N ARG A 91 10.54 5.11 -6.08
CA ARG A 91 11.48 5.74 -5.15
C ARG A 91 11.14 5.46 -3.70
N GLN A 92 9.86 5.52 -3.34
CA GLN A 92 9.39 5.22 -1.99
C GLN A 92 9.64 3.76 -1.60
N ASN A 93 9.42 2.83 -2.51
CA ASN A 93 9.74 1.43 -2.30
C ASN A 93 11.26 1.17 -2.29
N SER A 94 12.02 1.93 -3.08
CA SER A 94 13.47 1.81 -3.18
C SER A 94 14.21 2.27 -1.92
N ASP A 95 13.62 3.21 -1.18
CA ASP A 95 14.15 3.74 0.08
C ASP A 95 13.96 2.71 1.20
N CYS A 96 14.89 1.76 1.26
CA CYS A 96 14.90 0.66 2.21
C CYS A 96 15.26 1.11 3.62
N ARG A 97 15.83 2.30 3.78
CA ARG A 97 16.20 2.92 5.06
C ARG A 97 15.18 3.96 5.54
N GLN A 98 14.22 4.32 4.70
CA GLN A 98 13.24 5.36 4.96
C GLN A 98 13.88 6.71 5.36
N ASP A 99 15.06 7.03 4.82
CA ASP A 99 15.79 8.27 5.09
C ASP A 99 15.46 9.38 4.08
N GLY A 100 14.72 9.05 3.03
CA GLY A 100 14.28 9.95 1.96
C GLY A 100 15.25 10.08 0.78
N GLU A 101 16.42 9.43 0.84
CA GLU A 101 17.48 9.54 -0.16
C GLU A 101 17.84 8.16 -0.75
N LEU A 102 17.81 8.05 -2.08
CA LEU A 102 18.20 6.81 -2.74
C LEU A 102 19.73 6.71 -2.80
N THR A 103 20.33 5.85 -1.99
CA THR A 103 21.78 5.69 -1.93
C THR A 103 22.21 4.24 -2.10
N SER A 104 23.53 4.03 -2.22
CA SER A 104 24.11 2.68 -2.25
C SER A 104 23.80 1.90 -0.97
N ASP A 105 23.50 2.59 0.14
CA ASP A 105 23.16 1.94 1.40
C ASP A 105 21.82 1.20 1.28
N ASP A 106 20.83 1.75 0.58
CA ASP A 106 19.57 1.04 0.28
C ASP A 106 19.82 -0.24 -0.49
N ALA A 107 20.71 -0.21 -1.47
CA ALA A 107 21.08 -1.39 -2.25
C ALA A 107 21.75 -2.47 -1.38
N VAL A 108 22.56 -2.04 -0.40
CA VAL A 108 23.20 -2.95 0.56
C VAL A 108 22.17 -3.54 1.52
N VAL A 109 21.20 -2.75 2.01
CA VAL A 109 20.11 -3.25 2.87
C VAL A 109 19.20 -4.21 2.09
N LEU A 110 18.87 -3.90 0.85
CA LEU A 110 18.10 -4.78 -0.03
C LEU A 110 18.83 -6.09 -0.30
N MET A 111 20.15 -6.06 -0.54
CA MET A 111 20.95 -7.28 -0.67
C MET A 111 20.98 -8.10 0.62
N GLN A 112 21.07 -7.46 1.79
CA GLN A 112 20.98 -8.14 3.10
C GLN A 112 19.61 -8.81 3.30
N PHE A 113 18.54 -8.19 2.82
CA PHE A 113 17.19 -8.76 2.87
C PHE A 113 17.09 -10.01 1.97
N LEU A 114 17.64 -9.92 0.75
CA LEU A 114 17.69 -11.03 -0.20
C LEU A 114 18.49 -12.24 0.32
N VAL A 115 19.50 -12.02 1.16
CA VAL A 115 20.28 -13.10 1.81
C VAL A 115 19.74 -13.49 3.19
N HIS A 116 18.55 -13.01 3.58
CA HIS A 116 17.92 -13.26 4.88
C HIS A 116 18.75 -12.86 6.10
N ILE A 117 19.67 -11.89 5.96
CA ILE A 117 20.37 -11.29 7.11
C ILE A 117 19.42 -10.35 7.86
N VAL A 118 18.58 -9.62 7.12
CA VAL A 118 17.51 -8.79 7.67
C VAL A 118 16.16 -9.36 7.24
N THR A 119 15.23 -9.49 8.18
CA THR A 119 13.92 -10.11 7.95
C THR A 119 12.84 -9.10 7.60
N ASN A 120 13.09 -7.83 7.93
CA ASN A 120 12.14 -6.73 7.79
C ASN A 120 12.84 -5.51 7.21
N LEU A 121 12.12 -4.80 6.36
CA LEU A 121 12.41 -3.47 5.89
C LEU A 121 11.29 -2.54 6.39
N PRO A 122 11.56 -1.26 6.70
CA PRO A 122 12.85 -0.57 6.63
C PRO A 122 13.77 -0.83 7.85
N GLN A 123 15.03 -0.40 7.77
CA GLN A 123 16.05 -0.43 8.84
C GLN A 123 16.39 0.96 9.36
#